data_AF-A0A813R577-F1
#
_entry.id   AF-A0A813R577-F1
#
_cell.length_a   1.000
_cell.length_b   1.000
_cell.length_c   1.000
_cell.angle_alpha   90.00
_cell.angle_beta   90.00
_cell.angle_gamma   90.00
#
_symmetry.space_group_name_H-M   'P 1'
#
loop_
_entity.id
_entity.type
_entity.pdbx_description
1 polymer ?
#
loop_
_entity_poly.entity_id
_entity_poly.type
_entity_poly.pdbx_seq_one_letter_code
_entity_poly.pdbx_strand_id
1 'polypeptide(L)'
;MPCSVNDFVPFISFVYGACYTFNAQLKNNGNRNTVYANEYGGDGKLSIGLYIHSHQYVPSLRDGFGAVALVHDNTQLPNIEAAGIELASGRRQKIAYRKKTTYLLSSPYTTCTKSVSPTMQAMFEYYNNTNYGYSEALCYQLCGQIYA
;
A
#
# COMPACT_ATOMS: atom_id res chain seq x y z
N MET A 1 -19.97 4.53 6.00
CA MET A 1 -20.43 3.25 5.41
C MET A 1 -19.68 2.11 6.06
N PRO A 2 -20.31 0.97 6.40
CA PRO A 2 -19.60 -0.20 6.88
C PRO A 2 -18.78 -0.83 5.74
N CYS A 3 -17.50 -1.10 5.99
CA CYS A 3 -16.64 -1.85 5.08
C CYS A 3 -16.53 -3.32 5.50
N SER A 4 -16.28 -4.21 4.54
CA SER A 4 -16.12 -5.64 4.71
C SER A 4 -14.82 -6.13 4.08
N VAL A 5 -14.54 -7.43 4.22
CA VAL A 5 -13.38 -8.09 3.59
C VAL A 5 -13.35 -7.92 2.06
N ASN A 6 -14.51 -7.71 1.42
CA ASN A 6 -14.62 -7.53 -0.03
C ASN A 6 -14.12 -6.16 -0.52
N ASP A 7 -13.85 -5.23 0.40
CA ASP A 7 -13.33 -3.89 0.10
C ASP A 7 -11.79 -3.82 0.14
N PHE A 8 -11.15 -4.97 0.38
CA PHE A 8 -9.70 -5.10 0.43
C PHE A 8 -9.18 -5.92 -0.75
N VAL A 9 -8.03 -5.52 -1.27
CA VAL A 9 -7.28 -6.26 -2.29
C VAL A 9 -6.12 -6.97 -1.60
N PRO A 10 -6.07 -8.31 -1.63
CA PRO A 10 -5.01 -9.06 -0.97
C PRO A 10 -3.71 -9.01 -1.78
N PHE A 11 -2.57 -8.95 -1.10
CA PHE A 11 -1.26 -9.18 -1.72
C PHE A 11 -0.35 -9.90 -0.72
N ILE A 12 0.72 -10.52 -1.23
CA ILE A 12 1.69 -11.24 -0.38
C ILE A 12 2.94 -10.39 -0.29
N SER A 13 3.36 -10.05 0.92
CA SER A 13 4.73 -9.57 1.22
C SER A 13 5.60 -10.76 1.57
N PHE A 14 6.81 -10.78 1.04
CA PHE A 14 7.78 -11.82 1.37
C PHE A 14 8.23 -11.75 2.84
N VAL A 15 8.21 -10.55 3.41
CA VAL A 15 8.64 -10.30 4.79
C VAL A 15 7.49 -10.43 5.79
N TYR A 16 6.28 -9.95 5.45
CA TYR A 16 5.14 -9.88 6.38
C TYR A 16 4.02 -10.90 6.10
N GLY A 17 4.06 -11.63 4.99
CA GLY A 17 3.02 -12.57 4.60
C GLY A 17 1.78 -11.88 4.01
N ALA A 18 0.59 -12.34 4.39
CA ALA A 18 -0.67 -11.86 3.83
C ALA A 18 -0.95 -10.40 4.22
N CYS A 19 -1.07 -9.54 3.21
CA CYS A 19 -1.37 -8.12 3.35
C CYS A 19 -2.67 -7.78 2.61
N TYR A 20 -3.34 -6.71 3.03
CA TYR A 20 -4.64 -6.31 2.51
C TYR A 20 -4.70 -4.80 2.31
N THR A 21 -4.92 -4.36 1.07
CA THR A 21 -5.01 -2.92 0.74
C THR A 21 -6.46 -2.49 0.61
N PHE A 22 -6.90 -1.60 1.47
CA PHE A 22 -8.19 -0.91 1.34
C PHE A 22 -8.10 0.16 0.24
N ASN A 23 -9.17 0.33 -0.55
CA ASN A 23 -9.30 1.42 -1.53
C ASN A 23 -8.25 1.43 -2.66
N ALA A 24 -7.72 0.27 -3.06
CA ALA A 24 -6.82 0.16 -4.21
C ALA A 24 -7.56 0.32 -5.56
N GLN A 25 -6.94 0.97 -6.55
CA GLN A 25 -7.53 1.14 -7.88
C GLN A 25 -7.19 -0.05 -8.80
N LEU A 26 -8.21 -0.85 -9.15
CA LEU A 26 -8.09 -2.00 -10.05
C LEU A 26 -8.43 -1.60 -11.50
N LYS A 27 -7.76 -2.20 -12.51
CA LYS A 27 -7.99 -1.85 -13.93
C LYS A 27 -9.37 -2.26 -14.45
N ASN A 28 -9.91 -3.40 -14.02
CA ASN A 28 -11.06 -4.07 -14.67
C ASN A 28 -12.25 -4.34 -13.76
N ASN A 29 -12.38 -3.69 -12.61
CA ASN A 29 -13.48 -4.01 -11.70
C ASN A 29 -14.68 -3.08 -11.91
N GLY A 30 -15.79 -3.66 -12.39
CA GLY A 30 -17.10 -3.02 -12.35
C GLY A 30 -17.46 -2.63 -10.91
N ASN A 31 -17.96 -1.42 -10.74
CA ASN A 31 -18.60 -0.88 -9.52
C ASN A 31 -17.76 -0.64 -8.24
N ARG A 32 -16.45 -0.92 -8.17
CA ARG A 32 -15.65 -0.45 -7.02
C ARG A 32 -15.16 0.98 -7.23
N ASN A 33 -15.98 1.93 -6.79
CA ASN A 33 -15.59 3.34 -6.76
C ASN A 33 -14.55 3.59 -5.67
N THR A 34 -13.54 4.40 -5.98
CA THR A 34 -12.62 4.94 -4.98
C THR A 34 -13.43 5.67 -3.91
N VAL A 35 -13.14 5.35 -2.64
CA VAL A 35 -13.78 5.99 -1.49
C VAL A 35 -13.01 7.26 -1.15
N TYR A 36 -13.76 8.34 -0.91
CA TYR A 36 -13.23 9.65 -0.53
C TYR A 36 -13.77 10.04 0.84
N ALA A 37 -12.92 10.66 1.65
CA ALA A 37 -13.31 11.29 2.90
C ALA A 37 -13.45 12.80 2.68
N ASN A 38 -14.63 13.35 3.00
CA ASN A 38 -14.92 14.78 2.86
C ASN A 38 -14.73 15.55 4.18
N GLU A 39 -14.35 14.86 5.26
CA GLU A 39 -14.17 15.43 6.59
C GLU A 39 -12.89 14.92 7.25
N TYR A 40 -12.27 15.77 8.06
CA TYR A 40 -11.12 15.41 8.87
C TYR A 40 -11.57 14.83 10.21
N GLY A 41 -11.40 13.53 10.40
CA GLY A 41 -11.85 12.85 11.62
C GLY A 41 -13.35 12.55 11.57
N GLY A 42 -14.01 12.47 12.74
CA GLY A 42 -15.44 12.14 12.81
C GLY A 42 -15.77 10.83 12.08
N ASP A 43 -16.63 10.93 11.08
CA ASP A 43 -17.05 9.84 10.18
C ASP A 43 -16.18 9.69 8.93
N GLY A 44 -15.32 10.68 8.63
CA GLY A 44 -14.32 10.64 7.55
C GLY A 44 -13.07 9.81 7.86
N LYS A 45 -13.16 8.85 8.79
CA LYS A 45 -12.03 8.01 9.22
C LYS A 45 -12.20 6.55 8.80
N LEU A 46 -11.09 5.89 8.53
CA LEU A 46 -11.03 4.44 8.44
C LEU A 46 -10.83 3.87 9.85
N SER A 47 -11.76 3.02 10.29
CA SER A 47 -11.70 2.36 11.60
C SER A 47 -11.66 0.85 11.40
N ILE A 48 -10.55 0.22 11.76
CA ILE A 48 -10.31 -1.21 11.58
C ILE A 48 -10.03 -1.84 12.94
N GLY A 49 -10.71 -2.95 13.23
CA GLY A 49 -10.35 -3.84 14.32
C GLY A 49 -9.49 -4.98 13.79
N LEU A 50 -8.28 -5.14 14.33
CA LEU A 50 -7.36 -6.20 13.93
C LEU A 50 -7.32 -7.27 15.02
N TYR A 51 -7.41 -8.53 14.61
CA TYR A 51 -7.21 -9.67 15.48
C TYR A 51 -5.82 -10.26 15.20
N ILE A 52 -4.95 -10.23 16.21
CA ILE A 52 -3.59 -10.76 16.13
C ILE A 52 -3.51 -11.94 17.09
N HIS A 53 -3.26 -13.12 16.54
CA HIS A 53 -3.15 -14.34 17.32
C HIS A 53 -1.69 -14.52 17.73
N SER A 54 -1.36 -14.24 18.99
CA SER A 54 0.04 -14.11 19.44
C SER A 54 0.76 -15.45 19.66
N HIS A 55 0.08 -16.48 20.17
CA HIS A 55 0.53 -17.86 19.96
C HIS A 55 0.43 -18.15 18.45
N GLN A 56 1.07 -19.08 17.76
CA GLN A 56 1.16 -19.11 16.26
C GLN A 56 2.20 -18.15 15.66
N TYR A 57 2.68 -17.12 16.37
CA TYR A 57 3.92 -16.46 15.93
C TYR A 57 5.10 -17.43 16.07
N VAL A 58 6.00 -17.41 15.08
CA VAL A 58 7.24 -18.19 15.08
C VAL A 58 8.34 -17.32 15.72
N PRO A 59 8.76 -17.61 16.97
CA PRO A 59 9.65 -16.71 17.72
C PRO A 59 11.01 -16.50 17.08
N SER A 60 11.49 -17.46 16.27
CA SER A 60 12.77 -17.36 15.57
C SER A 60 12.75 -16.49 14.31
N LEU A 61 11.56 -16.13 13.79
CA LEU A 61 11.44 -15.35 12.56
C LEU A 61 11.20 -13.86 12.81
N ARG A 62 10.63 -13.49 13.97
CA ARG A 62 10.33 -12.10 14.32
C ARG A 62 10.39 -11.84 15.82
N ASP A 63 10.97 -10.69 16.15
CA ASP A 63 10.90 -10.13 17.49
C ASP A 63 9.61 -9.32 17.66
N GLY A 64 8.73 -9.81 18.54
CA GLY A 64 7.46 -9.14 18.89
C GLY A 64 6.25 -9.52 18.04
N PHE A 65 5.09 -8.99 18.41
CA PHE A 65 3.80 -9.25 17.76
C PHE A 65 3.00 -7.96 17.59
N GLY A 66 2.48 -7.76 16.38
CA GLY A 66 1.86 -6.51 15.96
C GLY A 66 1.37 -6.60 14.52
N ALA A 67 0.82 -5.51 14.04
CA ALA A 67 0.51 -5.33 12.62
C ALA A 67 1.48 -4.31 12.02
N VAL A 68 1.65 -4.32 10.70
CA VAL A 68 2.32 -3.25 9.98
C VAL A 68 1.31 -2.61 9.03
N ALA A 69 1.26 -1.28 9.01
CA ALA A 69 0.36 -0.52 8.18
C ALA A 69 1.12 0.45 7.29
N LEU A 70 0.60 0.72 6.09
CA LEU A 70 1.14 1.71 5.17
C LEU A 70 -0.01 2.55 4.62
N VAL A 71 0.17 3.87 4.62
CA VAL A 71 -0.70 4.80 3.89
C VAL A 71 -0.01 5.16 2.58
N HIS A 72 -0.63 4.82 1.45
CA HIS A 72 -0.10 5.11 0.12
C HIS A 72 -1.23 5.55 -0.82
N ASP A 73 -0.87 6.07 -2.00
CA ASP A 73 -1.87 6.45 -3.00
C ASP A 73 -2.52 5.21 -3.63
N ASN A 74 -3.78 5.31 -4.04
CA ASN A 74 -4.55 4.17 -4.57
C ASN A 74 -4.03 3.64 -5.91
N THR A 75 -3.17 4.43 -6.58
CA THR A 75 -2.47 4.13 -7.83
C THR A 75 -0.99 3.79 -7.60
N GLN A 76 -0.56 3.56 -6.37
CA GLN A 76 0.82 3.21 -6.05
C GLN A 76 0.91 1.78 -5.53
N LEU A 77 1.87 1.01 -6.05
CA LEU A 77 2.21 -0.30 -5.50
C LEU A 77 2.67 -0.15 -4.03
N PRO A 78 2.09 -0.91 -3.08
CA PRO A 78 2.49 -0.82 -1.68
C PRO A 78 3.91 -1.36 -1.47
N ASN A 79 4.81 -0.54 -0.93
CA ASN A 79 6.12 -0.97 -0.46
C ASN A 79 6.15 -0.97 1.08
N ILE A 80 5.47 -1.95 1.67
CA ILE A 80 5.33 -2.07 3.13
C ILE A 80 6.65 -2.41 3.83
N GLU A 81 7.60 -2.98 3.10
CA GLU A 81 8.93 -3.36 3.62
C GLU A 81 9.82 -2.14 3.83
N ALA A 82 9.72 -1.12 2.97
CA ALA A 82 10.49 0.11 3.10
C ALA A 82 9.79 1.20 3.92
N ALA A 83 8.46 1.32 3.81
CA ALA A 83 7.70 2.46 4.35
C ALA A 83 6.61 2.08 5.38
N GLY A 84 6.59 0.82 5.82
CA GLY A 84 5.63 0.35 6.81
C GLY A 84 5.78 1.01 8.18
N ILE A 85 4.65 1.18 8.87
CA ILE A 85 4.55 1.67 10.24
C ILE A 85 4.14 0.50 11.13
N GLU A 86 4.97 0.18 12.12
CA GLU A 86 4.67 -0.87 13.08
C GLU A 86 3.59 -0.44 14.08
N LEU A 87 2.61 -1.31 14.28
CA LEU A 87 1.48 -1.11 15.16
C LEU A 87 1.49 -2.17 16.26
N ALA A 88 1.79 -1.73 17.48
CA ALA A 88 1.66 -2.55 18.68
C ALA A 88 0.22 -3.07 18.89
N SER A 89 0.14 -4.34 19.29
CA SER A 89 -1.12 -4.96 19.69
C SER A 89 -1.58 -4.50 21.09
N GLY A 90 -2.82 -4.83 21.47
CA GLY A 90 -3.35 -4.62 22.83
C GLY A 90 -3.85 -3.21 23.15
N ARG A 91 -3.69 -2.23 22.24
CA ARG A 91 -4.22 -0.87 22.42
C ARG A 91 -4.70 -0.25 21.12
N ARG A 92 -5.64 0.68 21.23
CA ARG A 92 -6.11 1.48 20.09
C ARG A 92 -5.02 2.45 19.66
N GLN A 93 -4.72 2.46 18.37
CA GLN A 93 -3.79 3.42 17.76
C GLN A 93 -4.53 4.32 16.78
N LYS A 94 -4.20 5.61 16.81
CA LYS A 94 -4.75 6.63 15.91
C LYS A 94 -3.63 7.19 15.05
N ILE A 95 -3.66 6.89 13.77
CA ILE A 95 -2.71 7.41 12.78
C ILE A 95 -3.35 8.64 12.14
N ALA A 96 -2.70 9.79 12.29
CA ALA A 96 -3.04 11.01 11.58
C ALA A 96 -1.99 11.26 10.49
N TYR A 97 -2.41 11.74 9.33
CA TYR A 97 -1.51 12.04 8.22
C TYR A 97 -1.87 13.38 7.58
N ARG A 98 -0.89 13.98 6.91
CA ARG A 98 -1.06 15.19 6.11
C ARG A 98 -0.65 14.87 4.68
N LYS A 99 -1.59 14.97 3.74
CA LYS A 99 -1.27 14.80 2.31
C LYS A 99 -0.46 16.01 1.83
N LYS A 100 0.67 15.73 1.19
CA LYS A 100 1.48 16.71 0.46
C LYS A 100 1.73 16.14 -0.93
N THR A 101 1.46 16.94 -1.96
CA THR A 101 1.71 16.55 -3.35
C THR A 101 2.59 17.60 -4.00
N THR A 102 3.61 17.14 -4.71
CA THR A 102 4.56 17.98 -5.44
C THR A 102 4.38 17.72 -6.93
N TYR A 103 4.26 18.78 -7.72
CA TYR A 103 4.16 18.69 -9.17
C TYR A 103 5.41 19.31 -9.78
N LEU A 104 6.11 18.53 -10.59
CA LEU A 104 7.28 18.98 -11.34
C LEU A 104 6.93 19.05 -12.82
N LEU A 105 7.46 20.06 -13.52
CA LEU A 105 7.29 20.21 -14.96
C LEU A 105 8.15 19.18 -15.68
N SER A 106 7.64 18.62 -16.78
CA SER A 106 8.39 17.69 -17.63
C SER A 106 9.54 18.39 -18.36
N SER A 107 10.29 17.62 -19.16
CA SER A 107 11.31 18.15 -20.08
C SER A 107 10.76 19.37 -20.85
N PRO A 108 11.54 20.46 -20.97
CA PRO A 108 12.96 20.60 -20.64
C PRO A 108 13.29 21.00 -19.18
N TYR A 109 12.28 21.23 -18.33
CA TYR A 109 12.50 21.77 -16.98
C TYR A 109 13.04 20.75 -15.99
N THR A 110 12.62 19.49 -16.11
CA THR A 110 13.16 18.38 -15.33
C THR A 110 13.30 17.14 -16.21
N THR A 111 14.04 16.16 -15.69
CA THR A 111 14.15 14.81 -16.27
C THR A 111 13.09 13.86 -15.72
N CYS A 112 12.07 14.36 -15.01
CA CYS A 112 11.02 13.52 -14.46
C CYS A 112 10.25 12.81 -15.59
N THR A 113 9.99 11.52 -15.37
CA THR A 113 9.17 10.70 -16.26
C THR A 113 8.00 10.09 -15.50
N LYS A 114 6.92 9.83 -16.24
CA LYS A 114 5.77 9.03 -15.77
C LYS A 114 5.67 7.70 -16.54
N SER A 115 6.66 7.40 -17.38
CA SER A 115 6.69 6.19 -18.20
C SER A 115 6.83 4.95 -17.33
N VAL A 116 5.88 4.04 -17.47
CA VAL A 116 5.96 2.71 -16.86
C VAL A 116 6.79 1.82 -17.76
N SER A 117 7.86 1.20 -17.24
CA SER A 117 8.68 0.26 -18.00
C SER A 117 7.95 -1.09 -18.18
N PRO A 118 8.30 -1.91 -19.19
CA PRO A 118 7.71 -3.24 -19.37
C PRO A 118 7.84 -4.13 -18.12
N THR A 119 8.96 -4.04 -17.40
CA THR A 119 9.17 -4.78 -16.16
C THR A 119 8.23 -4.34 -15.05
N MET A 120 8.00 -3.02 -14.89
CA MET A 120 7.02 -2.50 -13.94
C MET A 120 5.60 -2.95 -14.30
N GLN A 121 5.26 -2.91 -15.59
CA GLN A 121 3.95 -3.35 -16.07
C GLN A 121 3.71 -4.83 -15.74
N ALA A 122 4.69 -5.71 -15.99
CA ALA A 122 4.60 -7.13 -15.64
C ALA A 122 4.39 -7.34 -14.13
N MET A 123 5.05 -6.54 -13.29
CA MET A 123 4.83 -6.55 -11.85
C MET A 123 3.41 -6.10 -11.46
N PHE A 124 2.87 -5.06 -12.09
CA PHE A 124 1.50 -4.60 -11.83
C PHE A 124 0.44 -5.64 -12.22
N GLU A 125 0.69 -6.37 -13.30
CA GLU A 125 -0.14 -7.48 -13.74
C GLU A 125 -0.12 -8.64 -12.74
N TYR A 126 1.06 -8.96 -12.19
CA TYR A 126 1.21 -9.95 -11.11
C TYR A 126 0.45 -9.56 -9.83
N TYR A 127 0.51 -8.28 -9.42
CA TYR A 127 -0.19 -7.78 -8.23
C TYR A 127 -1.64 -7.35 -8.53
N ASN A 128 -2.49 -8.34 -8.85
CA ASN A 128 -3.95 -8.22 -9.07
C ASN A 128 -4.40 -7.28 -10.20
N ASN A 129 -3.59 -7.12 -11.25
CA ASN A 129 -3.96 -6.31 -12.42
C ASN A 129 -4.47 -4.90 -12.05
N THR A 130 -3.69 -4.24 -11.21
CA THR A 130 -3.96 -2.94 -10.62
C THR A 130 -3.57 -1.80 -11.58
N ASN A 131 -4.20 -0.63 -11.45
CA ASN A 131 -3.89 0.55 -12.26
C ASN A 131 -2.74 1.36 -11.62
N TYR A 132 -1.65 0.67 -11.29
CA TYR A 132 -0.51 1.33 -10.66
C TYR A 132 0.28 2.18 -11.65
N GLY A 133 0.72 3.33 -11.18
CA GLY A 133 1.58 4.27 -11.91
C GLY A 133 3.05 4.08 -11.59
N TYR A 134 3.88 4.84 -12.30
CA TYR A 134 5.31 4.92 -12.03
C TYR A 134 5.60 5.36 -10.59
N SER A 135 6.56 4.71 -9.96
CA SER A 135 7.10 5.05 -8.64
C SER A 135 8.62 4.95 -8.68
N GLU A 136 9.32 5.98 -8.22
CA GLU A 136 10.78 6.01 -8.14
C GLU A 136 11.31 4.87 -7.26
N ALA A 137 10.68 4.63 -6.09
CA ALA A 137 11.06 3.55 -5.19
C ALA A 137 10.96 2.17 -5.86
N LEU A 138 9.92 1.97 -6.68
CA LEU A 138 9.77 0.74 -7.46
C LEU A 138 10.83 0.62 -8.55
N CYS A 139 11.18 1.73 -9.20
CA CYS A 139 12.23 1.77 -10.22
C CYS A 139 13.56 1.25 -9.67
N TYR A 140 13.98 1.75 -8.50
CA TYR A 140 15.20 1.30 -7.85
C TYR A 140 15.12 -0.15 -7.38
N GLN A 141 13.99 -0.58 -6.81
CA GLN A 141 13.80 -1.95 -6.38
C GLN A 141 13.92 -2.95 -7.54
N LEU A 142 13.28 -2.66 -8.68
CA LEU A 142 13.36 -3.52 -9.86
C LEU A 142 14.75 -3.51 -10.50
N CYS A 143 15.42 -2.36 -10.53
CA CYS A 143 16.81 -2.27 -10.97
C CYS A 143 17.69 -3.20 -10.14
N GLY A 144 17.54 -3.18 -8.81
CA GLY A 144 18.24 -4.09 -7.92
C GLY A 144 17.94 -5.57 -8.21
N GLN A 145 16.69 -5.93 -8.52
CA GLN A 145 16.31 -7.32 -8.81
C GLN A 145 16.82 -7.83 -10.17
N ILE A 146 16.93 -6.97 -11.19
CA ILE A 146 17.40 -7.37 -12.52
C ILE A 146 18.91 -7.64 -12.53
N TYR A 147 19.66 -6.88 -11.74
CA TYR A 147 21.13 -6.88 -11.76
C TYR A 147 21.76 -7.49 -10.50
N ALA A 148 20.96 -8.16 -9.64
CA ALA A 148 21.44 -8.91 -8.49
C ALA A 148 21.95 -10.31 -8.86
#